data_AF-A0A419EGF4-F1
#
_entry.id   AF-A0A419EGF4-F1
#
_cell.length_a   1.000
_cell.length_b   1.000
_cell.length_c   1.000
_cell.angle_alpha   90.00
_cell.angle_beta   90.00
_cell.angle_gamma   90.00
#
_symmetry.space_group_name_H-M   'P 1'
#
loop_
_entity.id
_entity.type
_entity.pdbx_description
1 polymer ?
#
loop_
_entity_poly.entity_id
_entity_poly.type
_entity_poly.pdbx_seq_one_letter_code
_entity_poly.pdbx_strand_id
1 'polypeptide(L)'
;MFSQTATMSQIRSSHTATRSVFFFKLLSLFLLVMAFASGLIQLFRTKPDYPLWLQNWFAVTTLAVVAGFGSRWVLNRRSGFIRFVVAMATYLSGLLLLGFLSEWKYGIGPLEFWPKQMDVEGLAQVGVGLVVFLLVFRAWKRRSPAVTQVVASPRSIPTPAPKVERTPARKPTPAPSKVSNRKPVLGFLRSAQKPAKKAQAGGIRSKKTVKPGRAATPVSQKKSRGWRGRPKVQLAIVEEHRCPFCLEPVSRVDPRGVVECDVCHTLHHKDCWEITGVCQVPHYNS
;
A
#
# COMPACT_ATOMS: atom_id res chain seq x y z
N MET A 1 9.72 55.78 -2.50
CA MET A 1 8.33 55.27 -2.41
C MET A 1 8.22 54.05 -3.31
N PHE A 2 8.37 52.85 -2.75
CA PHE A 2 8.12 51.60 -3.49
C PHE A 2 6.91 50.92 -2.87
N SER A 3 5.80 50.92 -3.61
CA SER A 3 4.56 50.27 -3.24
C SER A 3 4.78 48.76 -3.14
N GLN A 4 4.67 48.23 -1.92
CA GLN A 4 4.58 46.78 -1.69
C GLN A 4 3.18 46.33 -2.09
N THR A 5 3.04 45.79 -3.29
CA THR A 5 1.84 45.06 -3.71
C THR A 5 1.83 43.71 -3.00
N ALA A 6 1.13 43.66 -1.86
CA ALA A 6 0.83 42.44 -1.14
C ALA A 6 0.00 41.50 -2.04
N THR A 7 0.65 40.47 -2.57
CA THR A 7 0.01 39.37 -3.26
C THR A 7 -0.68 38.48 -2.23
N MET A 8 -1.97 38.73 -2.00
CA MET A 8 -2.81 37.87 -1.16
C MET A 8 -2.83 36.44 -1.71
N SER A 9 -2.30 35.53 -0.90
CA SER A 9 -2.19 34.11 -1.19
C SER A 9 -3.57 33.43 -1.32
N GLN A 10 -3.92 32.98 -2.52
CA GLN A 10 -5.01 32.04 -2.76
C GLN A 10 -4.63 30.63 -2.26
N ILE A 11 -4.81 30.35 -0.96
CA ILE A 11 -4.54 29.00 -0.40
C ILE A 11 -5.82 28.25 0.02
N ARG A 12 -7.02 28.79 -0.22
CA ARG A 12 -8.27 28.23 0.38
C ARG A 12 -9.12 27.25 -0.45
N SER A 13 -8.72 26.81 -1.65
CA SER A 13 -9.62 26.04 -2.55
C SER A 13 -9.50 24.50 -2.51
N SER A 14 -8.52 23.92 -1.81
CA SER A 14 -8.26 22.47 -1.93
C SER A 14 -9.21 21.57 -1.11
N HIS A 15 -9.84 22.09 -0.05
CA HIS A 15 -10.65 21.27 0.86
C HIS A 15 -12.06 20.94 0.34
N THR A 16 -12.68 21.81 -0.46
CA THR A 16 -14.05 21.58 -0.97
C THR A 16 -14.10 20.51 -2.05
N ALA A 17 -13.08 20.43 -2.91
CA ALA A 17 -13.02 19.48 -4.02
C ALA A 17 -12.92 18.00 -3.56
N THR A 18 -12.30 17.72 -2.42
CA THR A 18 -12.15 16.34 -1.94
C THR A 18 -13.42 15.77 -1.30
N ARG A 19 -14.28 16.64 -0.74
CA ARG A 19 -15.54 16.23 -0.08
C ARG A 19 -16.59 15.78 -1.10
N SER A 20 -16.72 16.47 -2.23
CA SER A 20 -17.70 16.12 -3.27
C SER A 20 -17.42 14.74 -3.89
N VAL A 21 -16.14 14.43 -4.18
CA VAL A 21 -15.74 13.12 -4.74
C VAL A 21 -16.11 11.96 -3.81
N PHE A 22 -16.02 12.14 -2.50
CA PHE A 22 -16.43 11.11 -1.54
C PHE A 22 -17.94 10.89 -1.52
N PHE A 23 -18.72 11.97 -1.59
CA PHE A 23 -20.17 11.89 -1.65
C PHE A 23 -20.66 11.16 -2.90
N PHE A 24 -20.16 11.51 -4.09
CA PHE A 24 -20.54 10.83 -5.34
C PHE A 24 -20.20 9.33 -5.33
N LYS A 25 -19.09 8.98 -4.67
CA LYS A 25 -18.70 7.59 -4.44
C LYS A 25 -19.71 6.84 -3.57
N LEU A 26 -20.11 7.42 -2.44
CA LEU A 26 -21.14 6.82 -1.58
C LEU A 26 -22.49 6.71 -2.29
N LEU A 27 -22.90 7.75 -3.01
CA LEU A 27 -24.13 7.75 -3.79
C LEU A 27 -24.11 6.65 -4.87
N SER A 28 -23.02 6.51 -5.61
CA SER A 28 -22.85 5.45 -6.61
C SER A 28 -22.94 4.05 -5.98
N LEU A 29 -22.34 3.84 -4.81
CA LEU A 29 -22.45 2.57 -4.08
C LEU A 29 -23.90 2.28 -3.66
N PHE A 30 -24.60 3.28 -3.15
CA PHE A 30 -25.99 3.13 -2.75
C PHE A 30 -26.88 2.80 -3.95
N LEU A 31 -26.75 3.54 -5.06
CA LEU A 31 -27.48 3.28 -6.31
C LEU A 31 -27.21 1.87 -6.86
N LEU A 32 -25.98 1.39 -6.77
CA LEU A 32 -25.63 0.00 -7.16
C LEU A 32 -26.43 -1.01 -6.33
N VAL A 33 -26.49 -0.85 -5.01
CA VAL A 33 -27.23 -1.78 -4.13
C VAL A 33 -28.73 -1.69 -4.37
N MET A 34 -29.28 -0.49 -4.57
CA MET A 34 -30.68 -0.30 -4.95
C MET A 34 -31.02 -1.04 -6.26
N ALA A 35 -30.19 -0.87 -7.30
CA ALA A 35 -30.39 -1.53 -8.59
C ALA A 35 -30.36 -3.07 -8.47
N PHE A 36 -29.42 -3.61 -7.69
CA PHE A 36 -29.35 -5.05 -7.44
C PHE A 36 -30.56 -5.58 -6.65
N ALA A 37 -30.99 -4.88 -5.60
CA ALA A 37 -32.18 -5.26 -4.84
C ALA A 37 -33.43 -5.28 -5.73
N SER A 38 -33.64 -4.24 -6.54
CA SER A 38 -34.75 -4.21 -7.51
C SER A 38 -34.66 -5.33 -8.55
N GLY A 39 -33.46 -5.64 -9.05
CA GLY A 39 -33.24 -6.75 -9.99
C GLY A 39 -33.57 -8.10 -9.38
N LEU A 40 -33.23 -8.34 -8.10
CA LEU A 40 -33.59 -9.56 -7.37
C LEU A 40 -35.11 -9.71 -7.22
N ILE A 41 -35.81 -8.62 -6.91
CA ILE A 41 -37.27 -8.65 -6.80
C ILE A 41 -37.90 -8.98 -8.15
N GLN A 42 -37.42 -8.36 -9.22
CA GLN A 42 -37.91 -8.67 -10.56
C GLN A 42 -37.66 -10.14 -10.92
N LEU A 43 -36.48 -10.67 -10.58
CA LEU A 43 -36.14 -12.08 -10.79
C LEU A 43 -37.12 -12.99 -10.05
N PHE A 44 -37.38 -12.75 -8.77
CA PHE A 44 -38.30 -13.54 -7.95
C PHE A 44 -39.76 -13.43 -8.41
N ARG A 45 -40.19 -12.26 -8.88
CA ARG A 45 -41.52 -12.08 -9.48
C ARG A 45 -41.70 -12.92 -10.75
N THR A 46 -40.65 -13.09 -11.55
CA THR A 46 -40.73 -13.91 -12.79
C THR A 46 -40.66 -15.41 -12.53
N LYS A 47 -40.21 -15.85 -11.35
CA LYS A 47 -40.02 -17.27 -10.99
C LYS A 47 -40.56 -17.56 -9.58
N PRO A 48 -41.90 -17.54 -9.39
CA PRO A 48 -42.51 -17.75 -8.08
C PRO A 48 -42.34 -19.18 -7.54
N ASP A 49 -42.02 -20.14 -8.41
CA ASP A 49 -41.93 -21.57 -8.05
C ASP A 49 -40.71 -21.91 -7.18
N TYR A 50 -39.76 -20.98 -7.02
CA TYR A 50 -38.63 -21.21 -6.13
C TYR A 50 -39.08 -21.20 -4.67
N PRO A 51 -38.59 -22.12 -3.82
CA PRO A 51 -38.94 -22.12 -2.41
C PRO A 51 -38.44 -20.84 -1.73
N LEU A 52 -39.28 -20.26 -0.85
CA LEU A 52 -39.03 -18.96 -0.21
C LEU A 52 -37.69 -18.89 0.52
N TRP A 53 -37.30 -19.95 1.23
CA TRP A 53 -36.03 -20.00 1.93
C TRP A 53 -34.86 -19.78 0.97
N LEU A 54 -34.86 -20.44 -0.19
CA LEU A 54 -33.78 -20.32 -1.18
C LEU A 54 -33.70 -18.91 -1.76
N GLN A 55 -34.84 -18.29 -2.05
CA GLN A 55 -34.90 -16.91 -2.52
C GLN A 55 -34.31 -15.95 -1.49
N ASN A 56 -34.64 -16.14 -0.21
CA ASN A 56 -34.17 -15.32 0.89
C ASN A 56 -32.64 -15.45 1.08
N TRP A 57 -32.12 -16.69 1.12
CA TRP A 57 -30.68 -16.96 1.18
C TRP A 57 -29.91 -16.39 0.00
N PHE A 58 -30.46 -16.54 -1.21
CA PHE A 58 -29.86 -16.02 -2.43
C PHE A 58 -29.80 -14.48 -2.42
N ALA A 59 -30.87 -13.81 -1.99
CA ALA A 59 -30.89 -12.35 -1.91
C ALA A 59 -29.88 -11.81 -0.91
N VAL A 60 -29.81 -12.43 0.28
CA VAL A 60 -28.91 -12.04 1.38
C VAL A 60 -27.45 -12.18 0.98
N THR A 61 -27.09 -13.33 0.41
CA THR A 61 -25.73 -13.62 -0.02
C THR A 61 -25.31 -12.68 -1.16
N THR A 62 -26.18 -12.46 -2.14
CA THR A 62 -25.92 -11.54 -3.26
C THR A 62 -25.74 -10.11 -2.77
N LEU A 63 -26.63 -9.60 -1.90
CA LEU A 63 -26.50 -8.25 -1.33
C LEU A 63 -25.23 -8.09 -0.50
N ALA A 64 -24.86 -9.08 0.32
CA ALA A 64 -23.63 -9.06 1.12
C ALA A 64 -22.38 -9.00 0.22
N VAL A 65 -22.37 -9.77 -0.87
CA VAL A 65 -21.28 -9.76 -1.85
C VAL A 65 -21.20 -8.41 -2.56
N VAL A 66 -22.32 -7.88 -3.06
CA VAL A 66 -22.35 -6.59 -3.78
C VAL A 66 -21.93 -5.43 -2.87
N ALA A 67 -22.44 -5.36 -1.64
CA ALA A 67 -22.05 -4.33 -0.68
C ALA A 67 -20.56 -4.45 -0.28
N GLY A 68 -20.09 -5.68 -0.04
CA GLY A 68 -18.70 -5.98 0.30
C GLY A 68 -17.71 -5.63 -0.83
N PHE A 69 -18.01 -6.00 -2.07
CA PHE A 69 -17.18 -5.68 -3.23
C PHE A 69 -17.29 -4.21 -3.64
N GLY A 70 -18.51 -3.68 -3.72
CA GLY A 70 -18.79 -2.31 -4.13
C GLY A 70 -18.08 -1.31 -3.22
N SER A 71 -18.20 -1.47 -1.90
CA SER A 71 -17.52 -0.58 -0.93
C SER A 71 -16.02 -0.54 -1.11
N ARG A 72 -15.40 -1.66 -1.50
CA ARG A 72 -13.95 -1.73 -1.72
C ARG A 72 -13.50 -1.10 -3.00
N TRP A 73 -14.26 -1.31 -4.07
CA TRP A 73 -13.99 -0.70 -5.35
C TRP A 73 -14.09 0.82 -5.24
N VAL A 74 -15.18 1.28 -4.65
CA VAL A 74 -15.51 2.71 -4.48
C VAL A 74 -14.59 3.40 -3.46
N LEU A 75 -14.31 2.78 -2.32
CA LEU A 75 -13.55 3.37 -1.20
C LEU A 75 -12.10 2.85 -1.09
N ASN A 76 -11.48 2.48 -2.22
CA ASN A 76 -10.16 1.84 -2.29
C ASN A 76 -8.99 2.61 -1.61
N ARG A 77 -9.14 3.91 -1.30
CA ARG A 77 -8.14 4.75 -0.61
C ARG A 77 -8.41 4.96 0.89
N ARG A 78 -9.57 4.57 1.43
CA ARG A 78 -9.94 4.82 2.84
C ARG A 78 -9.41 3.76 3.79
N SER A 79 -9.42 4.02 5.10
CA SER A 79 -9.03 3.00 6.09
C SER A 79 -9.94 1.77 5.99
N GLY A 80 -9.42 0.59 6.35
CA GLY A 80 -10.22 -0.65 6.33
C GLY A 80 -11.48 -0.57 7.19
N PHE A 81 -11.41 0.15 8.32
CA PHE A 81 -12.55 0.36 9.22
C PHE A 81 -13.67 1.18 8.57
N ILE A 82 -13.36 2.32 7.93
CA ILE A 82 -14.38 3.13 7.24
C ILE A 82 -15.05 2.32 6.14
N ARG A 83 -14.28 1.52 5.38
CA ARG A 83 -14.85 0.64 4.35
C ARG A 83 -15.81 -0.38 4.95
N PHE A 84 -15.43 -0.99 6.07
CA PHE A 84 -16.27 -1.95 6.77
C PHE A 84 -17.58 -1.32 7.24
N VAL A 85 -17.52 -0.17 7.91
CA VAL A 85 -18.71 0.54 8.42
C VAL A 85 -19.63 0.95 7.27
N VAL A 86 -19.10 1.57 6.22
CA VAL A 86 -19.92 1.97 5.07
C VAL A 86 -20.57 0.75 4.43
N ALA A 87 -19.82 -0.32 4.20
CA ALA A 87 -20.35 -1.51 3.55
C ALA A 87 -21.41 -2.22 4.41
N MET A 88 -21.24 -2.24 5.73
CA MET A 88 -22.26 -2.72 6.67
C MET A 88 -23.52 -1.88 6.58
N ALA A 89 -23.39 -0.55 6.62
CA ALA A 89 -24.52 0.35 6.50
C ALA A 89 -25.25 0.15 5.15
N THR A 90 -24.51 0.06 4.04
CA THR A 90 -25.10 -0.19 2.71
C THR A 90 -25.79 -1.56 2.64
N TYR A 91 -25.20 -2.60 3.24
CA TYR A 91 -25.81 -3.93 3.30
C TYR A 91 -27.14 -3.91 4.08
N LEU A 92 -27.16 -3.31 5.27
CA LEU A 92 -28.37 -3.17 6.08
C LEU A 92 -29.44 -2.34 5.38
N SER A 93 -29.06 -1.22 4.75
CA SER A 93 -29.99 -0.43 3.93
C SER A 93 -30.55 -1.23 2.75
N GLY A 94 -29.73 -2.07 2.11
CA GLY A 94 -30.17 -2.96 1.03
C GLY A 94 -31.17 -4.02 1.49
N LEU A 95 -30.94 -4.63 2.65
CA LEU A 95 -31.89 -5.58 3.26
C LEU A 95 -33.21 -4.92 3.66
N LEU A 96 -33.14 -3.73 4.25
CA LEU A 96 -34.32 -2.95 4.64
C LEU A 96 -35.15 -2.57 3.41
N LEU A 97 -34.50 -2.12 2.34
CA LEU A 97 -35.14 -1.80 1.08
C LEU A 97 -35.78 -3.04 0.45
N LEU A 98 -35.06 -4.17 0.44
CA LEU A 98 -35.58 -5.44 -0.07
C LEU A 98 -36.85 -5.86 0.70
N GLY A 99 -36.85 -5.69 2.02
CA GLY A 99 -38.04 -5.84 2.87
C GLY A 99 -39.17 -4.94 2.43
N PHE A 100 -38.93 -3.64 2.40
CA PHE A 100 -39.94 -2.66 2.02
C PHE A 100 -40.59 -2.95 0.66
N LEU A 101 -39.78 -3.26 -0.37
CA LEU A 101 -40.27 -3.50 -1.73
C LEU A 101 -40.93 -4.88 -1.93
N SER A 102 -40.68 -5.83 -1.02
CA SER A 102 -41.24 -7.18 -1.07
C SER A 102 -42.40 -7.40 -0.13
N GLU A 103 -42.96 -6.33 0.46
CA GLU A 103 -43.98 -6.41 1.51
C GLU A 103 -43.49 -7.25 2.71
N TRP A 104 -42.19 -7.11 3.03
CA TRP A 104 -41.50 -7.84 4.09
C TRP A 104 -41.44 -9.36 3.90
N LYS A 105 -41.66 -9.85 2.69
CA LYS A 105 -41.45 -11.27 2.35
C LYS A 105 -39.97 -11.67 2.32
N TYR A 106 -39.08 -10.74 1.98
CA TYR A 106 -37.63 -10.96 1.93
C TYR A 106 -36.90 -9.90 2.75
N GLY A 107 -35.72 -10.23 3.29
CA GLY A 107 -34.91 -9.27 4.03
C GLY A 107 -35.23 -9.20 5.52
N ILE A 108 -34.89 -8.07 6.16
CA ILE A 108 -35.16 -7.85 7.59
C ILE A 108 -36.55 -7.25 7.69
N GLY A 109 -37.43 -7.87 8.48
CA GLY A 109 -38.77 -7.37 8.77
C GLY A 109 -38.75 -5.95 9.36
N PRO A 110 -39.91 -5.30 9.50
CA PRO A 110 -39.99 -4.02 10.18
C PRO A 110 -39.34 -4.19 11.56
N LEU A 111 -38.38 -3.31 11.88
CA LEU A 111 -37.71 -3.30 13.17
C LEU A 111 -38.72 -2.83 14.23
N GLU A 112 -39.66 -3.70 14.58
CA GLU A 112 -40.44 -3.54 15.79
C GLU A 112 -39.42 -3.58 16.93
N PHE A 113 -39.16 -2.42 17.53
CA PHE A 113 -38.10 -2.24 18.52
C PHE A 113 -38.27 -3.10 19.78
N TRP A 114 -39.44 -3.75 19.94
CA TRP A 114 -39.82 -4.60 21.06
C TRP A 114 -40.69 -5.79 20.60
N PRO A 115 -40.13 -6.74 19.83
CA PRO A 115 -40.89 -7.91 19.48
C PRO A 115 -41.01 -8.81 20.72
N LYS A 116 -42.22 -9.26 21.05
CA LYS A 116 -42.45 -10.18 22.18
C LYS A 116 -41.75 -11.54 22.00
N GLN A 117 -41.31 -11.85 20.78
CA GLN A 117 -40.54 -13.05 20.44
C GLN A 117 -39.39 -12.65 19.52
N MET A 118 -38.17 -13.10 19.81
CA MET A 118 -37.03 -12.88 18.92
C MET A 118 -37.22 -13.72 17.65
N ASP A 119 -37.25 -13.06 16.50
CA ASP A 119 -37.17 -13.74 15.20
C ASP A 119 -35.77 -14.31 15.00
N VAL A 120 -35.60 -15.58 15.38
CA VAL A 120 -34.33 -16.31 15.28
C VAL A 120 -33.92 -16.47 13.82
N GLU A 121 -34.87 -16.54 12.88
CA GLU A 121 -34.58 -16.70 11.46
C GLU A 121 -33.98 -15.41 10.88
N GLY A 122 -34.61 -14.27 11.14
CA GLY A 122 -34.05 -12.96 10.77
C GLY A 122 -32.65 -12.73 11.37
N LEU A 123 -32.45 -13.12 12.64
CA LEU A 123 -31.14 -13.01 13.29
C LEU A 123 -30.10 -13.93 12.63
N ALA A 124 -30.46 -15.18 12.32
CA ALA A 124 -29.59 -16.13 11.64
C ALA A 124 -29.22 -15.65 10.23
N GLN A 125 -30.18 -15.06 9.51
CA GLN A 125 -29.99 -14.50 8.18
C GLN A 125 -28.99 -13.33 8.19
N VAL A 126 -29.13 -12.39 9.13
CA VAL A 126 -28.16 -11.31 9.34
C VAL A 126 -26.79 -11.87 9.75
N GLY A 127 -26.77 -12.87 10.62
CA GLY A 127 -25.54 -13.53 11.07
C GLY A 127 -24.75 -14.19 9.93
N VAL A 128 -25.42 -14.96 9.07
CA VAL A 128 -24.78 -15.59 7.91
C VAL A 128 -24.36 -14.54 6.87
N GLY A 129 -25.21 -13.55 6.62
CA GLY A 129 -24.86 -12.42 5.76
C GLY A 129 -23.60 -11.70 6.22
N LEU A 130 -23.48 -11.48 7.54
CA LEU A 130 -22.29 -10.91 8.18
C LEU A 130 -21.05 -11.81 8.01
N VAL A 131 -21.20 -13.13 8.14
CA VAL A 131 -20.09 -14.08 7.93
C VAL A 131 -19.62 -14.05 6.47
N VAL A 132 -20.54 -14.13 5.50
CA VAL A 132 -20.22 -14.05 4.06
C VAL A 132 -19.53 -12.72 3.75
N PHE A 133 -20.08 -11.63 4.28
CA PHE A 133 -19.51 -10.30 4.18
C PHE A 133 -18.07 -10.24 4.74
N LEU A 134 -17.83 -10.81 5.92
CA LEU A 134 -16.49 -10.90 6.52
C LEU A 134 -15.54 -11.78 5.69
N LEU A 135 -16.02 -12.89 5.11
CA LEU A 135 -15.23 -13.75 4.24
C LEU A 135 -14.79 -13.01 2.97
N VAL A 136 -15.72 -12.34 2.30
CA VAL A 136 -15.41 -11.44 1.19
C VAL A 136 -14.40 -10.40 1.67
N PHE A 137 -14.61 -9.80 2.84
CA PHE A 137 -13.71 -8.81 3.42
C PHE A 137 -12.33 -9.37 3.84
N ARG A 138 -12.18 -10.66 4.10
CA ARG A 138 -10.88 -11.26 4.42
C ARG A 138 -10.15 -11.75 3.19
N ALA A 139 -10.87 -12.34 2.22
CA ALA A 139 -10.31 -12.91 1.00
C ALA A 139 -9.46 -11.90 0.20
N TRP A 140 -9.80 -10.61 0.28
CA TRP A 140 -9.14 -9.55 -0.46
C TRP A 140 -8.29 -8.60 0.38
N LYS A 141 -7.90 -9.01 1.59
CA LYS A 141 -6.79 -8.38 2.30
C LYS A 141 -5.50 -8.74 1.55
N ARG A 142 -5.35 -8.20 0.33
CA ARG A 142 -4.11 -8.20 -0.42
C ARG A 142 -3.09 -7.70 0.58
N ARG A 143 -2.13 -8.57 0.91
CA ARG A 143 -0.88 -8.11 1.50
C ARG A 143 -0.47 -7.00 0.57
N SER A 144 -0.52 -5.75 1.03
CA SER A 144 0.08 -4.63 0.29
C SER A 144 1.38 -5.21 -0.22
N PRO A 145 1.60 -5.28 -1.56
CA PRO A 145 2.79 -5.91 -2.10
C PRO A 145 3.89 -5.35 -1.24
N ALA A 146 4.54 -6.23 -0.47
CA ALA A 146 5.64 -5.80 0.37
C ALA A 146 6.50 -5.12 -0.68
N VAL A 147 6.56 -3.78 -0.61
CA VAL A 147 7.43 -3.03 -1.48
C VAL A 147 8.73 -3.61 -1.03
N THR A 148 9.22 -4.58 -1.81
CA THR A 148 10.57 -5.05 -1.73
C THR A 148 11.28 -3.77 -2.08
N GLN A 149 11.56 -2.96 -1.05
CA GLN A 149 12.60 -1.98 -1.14
C GLN A 149 13.74 -2.86 -1.60
N VAL A 150 14.01 -2.75 -2.89
CA VAL A 150 15.31 -3.02 -3.42
C VAL A 150 16.14 -2.07 -2.57
N VAL A 151 16.60 -2.58 -1.42
CA VAL A 151 17.70 -1.99 -0.69
C VAL A 151 18.70 -1.86 -1.81
N ALA A 152 18.87 -0.63 -2.29
CA ALA A 152 19.86 -0.32 -3.28
C ALA A 152 21.11 -0.84 -2.63
N SER A 153 21.55 -2.03 -3.07
CA SER A 153 22.77 -2.64 -2.59
C SER A 153 23.77 -1.50 -2.72
N PRO A 154 24.37 -1.02 -1.62
CA PRO A 154 25.20 0.17 -1.64
C PRO A 154 26.13 -0.03 -2.81
N ARG A 155 25.94 0.81 -3.83
CA ARG A 155 26.68 0.73 -5.08
C ARG A 155 28.10 0.93 -4.59
N SER A 156 28.86 -0.17 -4.53
CA SER A 156 30.24 -0.16 -4.09
C SER A 156 30.87 0.96 -4.90
N ILE A 157 31.21 2.05 -4.22
CA ILE A 157 31.89 3.19 -4.84
C ILE A 157 33.07 2.52 -5.53
N PRO A 158 33.18 2.56 -6.87
CA PRO A 158 34.30 1.96 -7.54
C PRO A 158 35.53 2.62 -6.94
N THR A 159 36.32 1.83 -6.22
CA THR A 159 37.62 2.25 -5.69
C THR A 159 38.34 2.91 -6.86
N PRO A 160 38.74 4.19 -6.74
CA PRO A 160 39.40 4.89 -7.82
C PRO A 160 40.58 4.03 -8.26
N ALA A 161 40.54 3.59 -9.51
CA ALA A 161 41.62 2.81 -10.10
C ALA A 161 42.92 3.61 -9.88
N PRO A 162 44.01 2.97 -9.44
CA PRO A 162 45.29 3.65 -9.29
C PRO A 162 45.60 4.34 -10.60
N LYS A 163 45.89 5.65 -10.51
CA LYS A 163 46.25 6.51 -11.62
C LYS A 163 47.54 5.97 -12.24
N VAL A 164 47.41 5.04 -13.19
CA VAL A 164 48.52 4.62 -14.03
C VAL A 164 48.85 5.82 -14.91
N GLU A 165 49.96 6.45 -14.59
CA GLU A 165 50.60 7.50 -15.37
C GLU A 165 50.87 6.96 -16.77
N ARG A 166 50.02 7.37 -17.72
CA ARG A 166 50.16 6.98 -19.12
C ARG A 166 51.22 7.86 -19.77
N THR A 167 52.36 7.24 -20.06
CA THR A 167 53.34 7.71 -21.02
C THR A 167 52.66 7.98 -22.38
N PRO A 168 52.97 9.11 -23.06
CA PRO A 168 52.35 9.44 -24.33
C PRO A 168 53.00 8.63 -25.45
N ALA A 169 52.26 7.72 -26.07
CA ALA A 169 52.70 7.13 -27.33
C ALA A 169 51.54 6.71 -28.25
N ARG A 170 51.47 7.48 -29.35
CA ARG A 170 51.17 7.08 -30.73
C ARG A 170 49.73 7.10 -31.24
N LYS A 171 49.60 7.87 -32.32
CA LYS A 171 48.44 8.12 -33.20
C LYS A 171 47.96 6.87 -33.97
N PRO A 172 46.74 6.93 -34.53
CA PRO A 172 45.85 5.77 -34.74
C PRO A 172 45.94 5.15 -36.13
N THR A 173 45.50 3.89 -36.24
CA THR A 173 45.19 3.21 -37.51
C THR A 173 43.68 2.99 -37.62
N PRO A 174 43.02 3.31 -38.74
CA PRO A 174 41.59 3.10 -38.93
C PRO A 174 41.34 1.73 -39.58
N ALA A 175 40.35 0.98 -39.09
CA ALA A 175 39.79 -0.19 -39.77
C ALA A 175 38.37 -0.50 -39.27
N PRO A 176 37.52 -1.19 -40.06
CA PRO A 176 36.21 -0.66 -40.39
C PRO A 176 35.02 -1.28 -39.63
N SER A 177 33.92 -0.56 -39.80
CA SER A 177 32.53 -0.85 -39.43
C SER A 177 32.10 -2.31 -39.57
N LYS A 178 31.44 -2.83 -38.52
CA LYS A 178 30.40 -3.85 -38.66
C LYS A 178 29.12 -3.40 -37.99
N VAL A 179 28.26 -2.85 -38.83
CA VAL A 179 26.81 -2.76 -38.65
C VAL A 179 26.30 -4.18 -38.41
N SER A 180 25.72 -4.45 -37.23
CA SER A 180 24.85 -5.61 -37.05
C SER A 180 23.51 -5.13 -36.50
N ASN A 181 22.62 -5.00 -37.47
CA ASN A 181 21.22 -4.68 -37.34
C ASN A 181 20.48 -5.96 -36.93
N ARG A 182 19.98 -6.06 -35.69
CA ARG A 182 18.91 -7.01 -35.32
C ARG A 182 17.99 -6.40 -34.26
N LYS A 183 16.82 -5.95 -34.72
CA LYS A 183 15.61 -5.81 -33.89
C LYS A 183 14.87 -7.18 -33.80
N PRO A 184 13.65 -7.28 -33.24
CA PRO A 184 13.42 -7.84 -31.90
C PRO A 184 12.60 -9.13 -31.97
N VAL A 185 13.00 -10.17 -31.25
CA VAL A 185 12.16 -11.38 -31.14
C VAL A 185 11.34 -11.30 -29.86
N LEU A 186 10.06 -10.98 -30.06
CA LEU A 186 8.97 -11.42 -29.19
C LEU A 186 9.05 -12.95 -29.03
N GLY A 187 9.10 -13.42 -27.80
CA GLY A 187 8.97 -14.84 -27.45
C GLY A 187 8.65 -14.97 -25.97
N PHE A 188 7.36 -15.08 -25.64
CA PHE A 188 6.73 -16.34 -25.29
C PHE A 188 7.18 -16.94 -23.95
N LEU A 189 6.24 -16.88 -22.99
CA LEU A 189 5.90 -17.93 -22.03
C LEU A 189 7.06 -18.77 -21.50
N ARG A 190 7.62 -18.38 -20.33
CA ARG A 190 8.37 -19.32 -19.50
C ARG A 190 7.48 -19.88 -18.40
N SER A 191 6.88 -21.01 -18.75
CA SER A 191 6.22 -21.95 -17.85
C SER A 191 7.23 -22.57 -16.87
N ALA A 192 6.67 -23.02 -15.76
CA ALA A 192 7.33 -23.58 -14.60
C ALA A 192 8.19 -24.81 -14.91
N GLN A 193 9.37 -24.89 -14.27
CA GLN A 193 9.99 -26.16 -13.87
C GLN A 193 11.06 -25.87 -12.81
N LYS A 194 10.77 -26.25 -11.56
CA LYS A 194 11.81 -26.44 -10.53
C LYS A 194 12.23 -27.91 -10.56
N PRO A 195 13.52 -28.23 -10.63
CA PRO A 195 13.98 -29.61 -10.60
C PRO A 195 13.98 -30.17 -9.17
N ALA A 196 13.56 -31.43 -9.08
CA ALA A 196 13.61 -32.26 -7.91
C ALA A 196 15.06 -32.43 -7.40
N LYS A 197 15.27 -32.27 -6.09
CA LYS A 197 16.53 -32.65 -5.45
C LYS A 197 16.50 -34.13 -5.07
N LYS A 198 17.37 -34.85 -5.74
CA LYS A 198 17.79 -36.24 -5.55
C LYS A 198 18.27 -36.45 -4.10
N ALA A 199 17.69 -37.43 -3.44
CA ALA A 199 18.27 -38.07 -2.28
C ALA A 199 19.43 -38.95 -2.76
N GLN A 200 20.60 -38.85 -2.13
CA GLN A 200 21.58 -39.94 -2.16
C GLN A 200 22.29 -40.01 -0.82
N ALA A 201 22.15 -41.19 -0.25
CA ALA A 201 22.73 -41.65 1.00
C ALA A 201 24.22 -42.01 0.82
N GLY A 202 24.91 -42.12 1.95
CA GLY A 202 26.03 -43.05 2.11
C GLY A 202 27.42 -42.43 2.09
N GLY A 203 28.02 -42.27 3.28
CA GLY A 203 29.42 -41.91 3.44
C GLY A 203 29.85 -42.02 4.90
N ILE A 204 30.11 -43.26 5.33
CA ILE A 204 30.63 -43.63 6.66
C ILE A 204 32.16 -43.44 6.69
N ARG A 205 32.70 -43.07 7.86
CA ARG A 205 34.12 -43.02 8.36
C ARG A 205 34.67 -41.59 8.52
N SER A 206 35.39 -41.23 9.58
CA SER A 206 35.94 -41.97 10.73
C SER A 206 36.15 -41.01 11.90
N LYS A 207 36.34 -41.61 13.08
CA LYS A 207 36.47 -41.04 14.42
C LYS A 207 37.60 -40.02 14.54
N LYS A 208 37.35 -38.91 15.24
CA LYS A 208 38.34 -38.38 16.19
C LYS A 208 37.66 -37.86 17.44
N THR A 209 37.92 -38.60 18.51
CA THR A 209 37.49 -38.39 19.89
C THR A 209 38.09 -37.11 20.45
N VAL A 210 37.25 -36.17 20.87
CA VAL A 210 37.62 -35.08 21.80
C VAL A 210 36.57 -35.05 22.92
N LYS A 211 37.07 -34.99 24.14
CA LYS A 211 36.39 -35.11 25.44
C LYS A 211 35.47 -33.89 25.76
N PRO A 212 34.60 -34.01 26.79
CA PRO A 212 33.26 -33.43 26.79
C PRO A 212 33.24 -31.99 27.33
N GLY A 213 32.84 -31.05 26.48
CA GLY A 213 32.32 -29.77 26.92
C GLY A 213 30.85 -29.93 27.29
N ARG A 214 30.49 -29.52 28.51
CA ARG A 214 29.14 -29.51 29.08
C ARG A 214 28.05 -29.34 28.01
N ALA A 215 27.16 -30.32 27.93
CA ALA A 215 26.00 -30.31 27.07
C ALA A 215 25.11 -29.11 27.44
N ALA A 216 25.29 -28.00 26.72
CA ALA A 216 24.29 -26.98 26.60
C ALA A 216 23.06 -27.63 25.97
N THR A 217 22.04 -27.86 26.78
CA THR A 217 20.71 -28.26 26.32
C THR A 217 20.32 -27.36 25.15
N PRO A 218 19.99 -27.91 23.97
CA PRO A 218 19.49 -27.10 22.87
C PRO A 218 18.15 -26.53 23.32
N VAL A 219 18.14 -25.27 23.73
CA VAL A 219 16.91 -24.52 23.96
C VAL A 219 16.22 -24.46 22.62
N SER A 220 15.24 -25.36 22.44
CA SER A 220 14.30 -25.34 21.35
C SER A 220 13.63 -23.97 21.37
N GLN A 221 14.16 -23.06 20.56
CA GLN A 221 13.50 -21.79 20.26
C GLN A 221 12.21 -22.15 19.53
N LYS A 222 11.16 -22.36 20.33
CA LYS A 222 9.79 -22.46 19.91
C LYS A 222 9.56 -21.22 19.05
N LYS A 223 9.55 -21.41 17.72
CA LYS A 223 9.24 -20.39 16.73
C LYS A 223 7.83 -19.91 17.04
N SER A 224 7.71 -18.92 17.92
CA SER A 224 6.49 -18.16 18.11
C SER A 224 6.23 -17.48 16.77
N ARG A 225 5.39 -18.12 15.96
CA ARG A 225 4.72 -17.51 14.80
C ARG A 225 3.68 -16.50 15.29
N GLY A 226 4.00 -15.72 16.31
CA GLY A 226 3.15 -14.73 16.93
C GLY A 226 3.67 -13.37 16.53
N TRP A 227 2.94 -12.71 15.62
CA TRP A 227 3.05 -11.29 15.33
C TRP A 227 4.48 -10.76 15.15
N ARG A 228 4.95 -10.79 13.90
CA ARG A 228 5.97 -9.84 13.44
C ARG A 228 5.42 -8.43 13.69
N GLY A 229 5.86 -7.83 14.79
CA GLY A 229 5.78 -6.39 15.01
C GLY A 229 6.22 -5.73 13.71
N ARG A 230 5.37 -4.86 13.18
CA ARG A 230 5.71 -4.06 12.01
C ARG A 230 7.07 -3.44 12.33
N PRO A 231 8.11 -3.60 11.49
CA PRO A 231 9.33 -2.83 11.69
C PRO A 231 8.87 -1.38 11.81
N LYS A 232 9.23 -0.71 12.91
CA LYS A 232 9.11 0.75 12.99
C LYS A 232 9.99 1.23 11.84
N VAL A 233 9.38 1.46 10.68
CA VAL A 233 10.00 2.18 9.59
C VAL A 233 10.12 3.58 10.14
N GLN A 234 11.21 3.82 10.87
CA GLN A 234 11.70 5.15 11.10
C GLN A 234 12.12 5.60 9.71
N LEU A 235 11.20 6.29 9.03
CA LEU A 235 11.59 7.19 7.97
C LEU A 235 12.42 8.26 8.70
N ALA A 236 13.69 7.95 8.97
CA ALA A 236 14.66 8.99 9.18
C ALA A 236 14.66 9.73 7.85
N ILE A 237 13.92 10.84 7.81
CA ILE A 237 14.03 11.82 6.75
C ILE A 237 15.48 12.28 6.88
N VAL A 238 16.36 11.66 6.09
CA VAL A 238 17.71 12.12 5.91
C VAL A 238 17.57 13.38 5.09
N GLU A 239 17.50 14.51 5.79
CA GLU A 239 17.36 15.81 5.18
C GLU A 239 18.70 16.16 4.52
N GLU A 240 18.73 16.12 3.18
CA GLU A 240 19.92 16.47 2.41
C GLU A 240 20.01 18.00 2.32
N HIS A 241 20.83 18.61 3.17
CA HIS A 241 21.14 20.03 3.10
C HIS A 241 22.08 20.32 1.92
N ARG A 242 21.82 21.40 1.18
CA ARG A 242 22.67 21.87 0.07
C ARG A 242 23.08 23.32 0.32
N CYS A 243 24.33 23.65 0.03
CA CYS A 243 24.83 25.01 0.13
C CYS A 243 24.10 25.89 -0.91
N PRO A 244 23.47 27.02 -0.53
CA PRO A 244 22.84 27.93 -1.48
C PRO A 244 23.80 28.52 -2.53
N PHE A 245 25.11 28.60 -2.23
CA PHE A 245 26.09 29.23 -3.10
C PHE A 245 26.61 28.31 -4.20
N CYS A 246 27.02 27.09 -3.85
CA CYS A 246 27.60 26.13 -4.80
C CYS A 246 26.66 24.98 -5.17
N LEU A 247 25.50 24.87 -4.52
CA LEU A 247 24.49 23.80 -4.70
C LEU A 247 24.99 22.37 -4.43
N GLU A 248 26.21 22.23 -3.90
CA GLU A 248 26.77 20.98 -3.44
C GLU A 248 26.16 20.58 -2.07
N PRO A 249 26.00 19.26 -1.80
CA PRO A 249 25.50 18.78 -0.52
C PRO A 249 26.47 19.15 0.61
N VAL A 250 25.93 19.67 1.72
CA VAL A 250 26.70 20.04 2.90
C VAL A 250 26.33 19.11 4.05
N SER A 251 27.32 18.54 4.72
CA SER A 251 27.12 17.77 5.95
C SER A 251 27.90 18.41 7.10
N ARG A 252 27.44 18.31 8.35
CA ARG A 252 28.13 18.89 9.52
C ARG A 252 29.59 18.41 9.73
N VAL A 253 30.01 17.36 9.01
CA VAL A 253 31.37 16.78 9.08
C VAL A 253 32.11 16.98 7.75
N ASP A 254 31.76 18.02 6.98
CA ASP A 254 32.42 18.30 5.70
C ASP A 254 33.90 18.68 5.91
N PRO A 255 34.84 18.08 5.15
CA PRO A 255 36.26 18.42 5.25
C PRO A 255 36.59 19.88 4.90
N ARG A 256 35.74 20.57 4.13
CA ARG A 256 35.91 22.00 3.82
C ARG A 256 35.58 22.90 5.02
N GLY A 257 35.01 22.34 6.08
CA GLY A 257 34.44 23.08 7.19
C GLY A 257 33.04 23.60 6.86
N VAL A 258 32.23 23.79 7.89
CA VAL A 258 30.83 24.21 7.77
C VAL A 258 30.55 25.38 8.69
N VAL A 259 29.75 26.32 8.20
CA VAL A 259 29.20 27.44 8.96
C VAL A 259 27.68 27.34 8.90
N GLU A 260 27.03 27.44 10.06
CA GLU A 260 25.58 27.48 10.18
C GLU A 260 25.16 28.95 10.31
N CYS A 261 24.19 29.41 9.50
CA CYS A 261 23.72 30.79 9.59
C CYS A 261 22.90 31.00 10.88
N ASP A 262 23.26 32.00 11.69
CA ASP A 262 22.60 32.28 12.97
C ASP A 262 21.10 32.65 12.86
N VAL A 263 20.64 33.05 11.67
CA VAL A 263 19.25 33.50 11.45
C VAL A 263 18.36 32.38 10.90
N CYS A 264 18.80 31.67 9.86
CA CYS A 264 18.00 30.62 9.21
C CYS A 264 18.48 29.20 9.46
N HIS A 265 19.56 28.99 10.20
CA HIS A 265 20.18 27.69 10.48
C HIS A 265 20.54 26.86 9.23
N THR A 266 20.66 27.51 8.07
CA THR A 266 21.09 26.85 6.84
C THR A 266 22.59 26.59 6.91
N LEU A 267 23.02 25.39 6.50
CA LEU A 267 24.42 24.99 6.47
C LEU A 267 25.10 25.47 5.18
N HIS A 268 26.27 26.10 5.32
CA HIS A 268 27.11 26.58 4.24
C HIS A 268 28.51 25.97 4.36
N HIS A 269 29.20 25.76 3.23
CA HIS A 269 30.64 25.49 3.29
C HIS A 269 31.39 26.74 3.77
N LYS A 270 32.43 26.54 4.58
CA LYS A 270 33.21 27.63 5.18
C LYS A 270 33.87 28.52 4.12
N ASP A 271 34.40 27.93 3.05
CA ASP A 271 34.97 28.65 1.91
C ASP A 271 33.95 29.57 1.19
N CYS A 272 32.73 29.07 0.96
CA CYS A 272 31.66 29.86 0.35
C CYS A 272 31.19 31.01 1.26
N TRP A 273 31.19 30.77 2.58
CA TRP A 273 30.84 31.76 3.58
C TRP A 273 31.89 32.87 3.69
N GLU A 274 33.19 32.54 3.66
CA GLU A 274 34.27 33.53 3.73
C GLU A 274 34.30 34.48 2.52
N ILE A 275 33.88 34.00 1.34
CA ILE A 275 33.78 34.82 0.13
C ILE A 275 32.62 35.82 0.21
N THR A 276 31.46 35.37 0.69
CA THR A 276 30.22 36.17 0.67
C THR A 276 30.04 36.99 1.95
N GLY A 277 30.57 36.54 3.07
CA GLY A 277 30.49 37.16 4.39
C GLY A 277 29.11 37.14 5.05
N VAL A 278 28.04 36.84 4.30
CA VAL A 278 26.64 36.88 4.76
C VAL A 278 25.77 35.83 4.07
N CYS A 279 24.72 35.35 4.74
CA CYS A 279 23.73 34.46 4.14
C CYS A 279 22.84 35.20 3.14
N GLN A 280 22.71 34.67 1.91
CA GLN A 280 21.82 35.23 0.86
C GLN A 280 20.38 34.73 0.94
N VAL A 281 20.08 33.82 1.87
CA VAL A 281 18.71 33.35 2.07
C VAL A 281 17.90 34.51 2.66
N PRO A 282 16.79 34.94 2.02
CA PRO A 282 15.98 36.04 2.54
C PRO A 282 15.43 35.70 3.93
N HIS A 283 15.86 36.46 4.94
CA HIS A 283 15.32 36.38 6.29
C HIS A 283 14.14 37.34 6.39
N TYR A 284 12.93 36.81 6.50
CA TYR A 284 11.75 37.63 6.79
C TYR A 284 11.74 37.93 8.30
N ASN A 285 12.17 39.15 8.65
CA ASN A 285 12.28 39.73 10.00
C ASN A 285 13.39 39.17 10.90
N SER A 286 14.58 39.77 10.79
CA SER A 286 15.55 39.88 11.89
C SER A 286 15.29 41.14 12.69
#